data_AF-A0A0F5JG40-F1
#
_entry.id   AF-A0A0F5JG40-F1
#
_cell.length_a   1.000
_cell.length_b   1.000
_cell.length_c   1.000
_cell.angle_alpha   90.00
_cell.angle_beta   90.00
_cell.angle_gamma   90.00
#
_symmetry.space_group_name_H-M   'P 1'
#
loop_
_entity.id
_entity.type
_entity.pdbx_description
1 polymer ?
#
loop_
_entity_poly.entity_id
_entity_poly.type
_entity_poly.pdbx_seq_one_letter_code
_entity_poly.pdbx_strand_id
1 'polypeptide(L)'
;MEKYVNIMLDKAFKTVFGEKQVAIDFINATLEGERQVKDLTYLDKEIQPEVIEQRTVIFDLLCEDADGSKFVLEMQNCPQHYFFNRGFYYICRMISRQGESGADWKYSLLPVYGIYLLNFSLPEFQSWRTDVVLANEATGKTFGEVKLKQIYLSFDLFNLREEECKTPLENMVYILKNMNLFDMSPFKEKNDAFKRLLDVANLNAMTPHERAVYDENLKIYRDWRNTLEYAVEEAEVKGLKKGKLEGIAEGKAEGIAEGQRQIAANFKNQGVNIETIAQCTGLSVEEINGL
;
A
#
# COMPACT_ATOMS: atom_id res chain seq x y z
N MET A 1 29.60 -0.10 -4.45
CA MET A 1 29.19 1.15 -3.78
C MET A 1 27.90 1.59 -4.47
N GLU A 2 26.87 1.94 -3.72
CA GLU A 2 25.59 2.39 -4.29
C GLU A 2 25.83 3.63 -5.16
N LYS A 3 25.29 3.63 -6.38
CA LYS A 3 25.44 4.72 -7.35
C LYS A 3 24.30 5.72 -7.28
N TYR A 4 23.10 5.28 -6.91
CA TYR A 4 21.89 6.08 -6.89
C TYR A 4 21.21 6.03 -5.53
N VAL A 5 20.45 7.08 -5.21
CA VAL A 5 19.71 7.19 -3.94
C VAL A 5 18.67 6.08 -3.79
N ASN A 6 18.37 5.70 -2.56
CA ASN A 6 17.20 4.88 -2.24
C ASN A 6 15.96 5.79 -2.11
N ILE A 7 15.04 5.71 -3.06
CA ILE A 7 13.82 6.53 -3.13
C ILE A 7 12.81 6.24 -2.01
N MET A 8 12.99 5.16 -1.24
CA MET A 8 12.18 4.88 -0.06
C MET A 8 12.48 5.86 1.09
N LEU A 9 13.61 6.58 1.03
CA LEU A 9 13.93 7.61 2.01
C LEU A 9 13.15 8.89 1.68
N ASP A 10 12.47 9.45 2.67
CA ASP A 10 11.67 10.68 2.55
C ASP A 10 12.39 11.81 1.80
N LYS A 11 13.63 12.11 2.23
CA LYS A 11 14.44 13.17 1.62
C LYS A 11 14.83 12.83 0.18
N ALA A 12 15.17 11.57 -0.11
CA ALA A 12 15.54 11.15 -1.46
C ALA A 12 14.34 11.23 -2.41
N PHE A 13 13.17 10.76 -1.98
CA PHE A 13 11.93 10.90 -2.73
C PHE A 13 11.63 12.36 -3.06
N LYS A 14 11.66 13.24 -2.05
CA LYS A 14 11.40 14.67 -2.20
C LYS A 14 12.44 15.39 -3.05
N THR A 15 13.71 14.96 -3.02
CA THR A 15 14.73 15.50 -3.93
C THR A 15 14.48 15.05 -5.36
N VAL A 16 14.26 13.75 -5.60
CA VAL A 16 14.06 13.20 -6.95
C VAL A 16 12.80 13.74 -7.61
N PHE A 17 11.67 13.68 -6.91
CA PHE A 17 10.39 14.15 -7.42
C PHE A 17 10.14 15.62 -7.13
N GLY A 18 11.06 16.33 -6.46
CA GLY A 18 11.06 17.78 -6.38
C GLY A 18 11.56 18.42 -7.69
N GLU A 19 12.37 17.69 -8.46
CA GLU A 19 12.77 18.09 -9.80
C GLU A 19 11.56 18.04 -10.74
N LYS A 20 11.07 19.23 -11.09
CA LYS A 20 9.82 19.46 -11.83
C LYS A 20 9.65 18.55 -13.03
N GLN A 21 10.67 18.43 -13.87
CA GLN A 21 10.57 17.62 -15.08
C GLN A 21 10.49 16.12 -14.77
N VAL A 22 11.19 15.63 -13.74
CA VAL A 22 11.11 14.23 -13.30
C VAL A 22 9.69 13.90 -12.83
N ALA A 23 9.06 14.78 -12.05
CA ALA A 23 7.68 14.62 -11.62
C ALA A 23 6.70 14.63 -12.80
N ILE A 24 6.86 15.55 -13.76
CA ILE A 24 6.04 15.60 -14.99
C ILE A 24 6.17 14.29 -15.78
N ASP A 25 7.40 13.84 -16.01
CA ASP A 25 7.67 12.62 -16.77
C ASP A 25 7.00 11.40 -16.12
N PHE A 26 7.09 11.31 -14.78
CA PHE A 26 6.47 10.22 -14.02
C PHE A 26 4.94 10.28 -14.01
N ILE A 27 4.35 11.46 -13.82
CA ILE A 27 2.89 11.64 -13.87
C ILE A 27 2.37 11.29 -15.28
N ASN A 28 3.05 11.74 -16.33
CA ASN A 28 2.68 11.46 -17.71
C ASN A 28 2.81 9.98 -18.07
N ALA A 29 3.83 9.30 -17.56
CA ALA A 29 3.95 7.85 -17.67
C ALA A 29 2.81 7.13 -16.91
N THR A 30 2.46 7.63 -15.72
CA THR A 30 1.38 7.06 -14.89
C THR A 30 0.02 7.20 -15.55
N LEU A 31 -0.25 8.34 -16.19
CA LEU A 31 -1.51 8.70 -16.85
C LEU A 31 -1.43 8.59 -18.38
N GLU A 32 -0.55 7.73 -18.89
CA GLU A 32 -0.39 7.53 -20.33
C GLU A 32 -1.72 7.15 -20.98
N GLY A 33 -2.08 7.83 -22.07
CA GLY A 33 -3.36 7.67 -22.76
C GLY A 33 -4.57 8.36 -22.11
N GLU A 34 -4.43 8.85 -20.87
CA GLU A 34 -5.48 9.58 -20.15
C GLU A 34 -5.21 11.09 -20.12
N ARG A 35 -3.95 11.47 -19.85
CA ARG A 35 -3.60 12.86 -19.59
C ARG A 35 -2.15 13.16 -19.95
N GLN A 36 -1.88 14.42 -20.28
CA GLN A 36 -0.53 14.94 -20.50
C GLN A 36 -0.38 16.28 -19.78
N VAL A 37 0.37 16.25 -18.69
CA VAL A 37 0.81 17.40 -17.91
C VAL A 37 1.85 18.17 -18.72
N LYS A 38 1.60 19.47 -18.88
CA LYS A 38 2.49 20.36 -19.63
C LYS A 38 3.41 21.15 -18.72
N ASP A 39 2.90 21.53 -17.56
CA ASP A 39 3.63 22.29 -16.57
C ASP A 39 3.22 21.84 -15.18
N LEU A 40 4.09 22.08 -14.20
CA LEU A 40 3.84 21.65 -12.83
C LEU A 40 4.31 22.73 -11.85
N THR A 41 3.42 23.13 -10.96
CA THR A 41 3.70 24.08 -9.88
C THR A 41 3.53 23.37 -8.54
N TYR A 42 4.55 23.42 -7.68
CA TYR A 42 4.45 22.87 -6.32
C TYR A 42 3.69 23.84 -5.42
N LEU A 43 2.70 23.31 -4.72
CA LEU A 43 1.91 24.03 -3.72
C LEU A 43 2.45 23.76 -2.32
N ASP A 44 1.94 24.49 -1.33
CA ASP A 44 2.18 24.13 0.06
C ASP A 44 1.60 22.75 0.34
N LYS A 45 2.45 21.86 0.84
CA LYS A 45 2.12 20.48 1.16
C LYS A 45 1.33 20.34 2.45
N GLU A 46 1.33 21.38 3.29
CA GLU A 46 0.58 21.41 4.54
C GLU A 46 -0.77 22.12 4.35
N ILE A 47 -1.85 21.37 4.51
CA ILE A 47 -3.20 21.91 4.49
C ILE A 47 -3.66 22.13 5.92
N GLN A 48 -3.68 23.42 6.28
CA GLN A 48 -4.18 23.88 7.56
C GLN A 48 -5.66 23.52 7.74
N PRO A 49 -6.04 23.02 8.93
CA PRO A 49 -7.43 22.78 9.28
C PRO A 49 -8.28 24.05 9.20
N GLU A 50 -9.55 23.89 8.83
CA GLU A 50 -10.50 25.03 8.79
C GLU A 50 -10.90 25.46 10.21
N VAL A 51 -10.84 24.52 11.17
CA VAL A 51 -11.05 24.73 12.60
C VAL A 51 -9.98 24.01 13.42
N ILE A 52 -9.59 24.54 14.58
CA ILE A 52 -8.42 24.06 15.36
C ILE A 52 -8.53 22.56 15.74
N GLU A 53 -9.74 22.03 15.87
CA GLU A 53 -10.01 20.64 16.24
C GLU A 53 -9.79 19.64 15.09
N GLN A 54 -9.67 20.10 13.84
CA GLN A 54 -9.44 19.24 12.68
C GLN A 54 -7.96 18.88 12.52
N ARG A 55 -7.70 17.71 11.91
CA ARG A 55 -6.34 17.26 11.63
C ARG A 55 -5.70 18.07 10.50
N THR A 56 -4.45 18.47 10.68
CA THR A 56 -3.58 18.91 9.58
C THR A 56 -3.34 17.75 8.61
N VAL A 57 -3.42 18.05 7.32
CA VAL A 57 -3.07 17.11 6.24
C VAL A 57 -1.73 17.54 5.67
N ILE A 58 -0.75 16.65 5.66
CA ILE A 58 0.58 16.92 5.13
C ILE A 58 0.83 15.91 4.03
N PHE A 59 1.12 16.42 2.85
CA PHE A 59 1.53 15.63 1.69
C PHE A 59 3.05 15.58 1.57
N ASP A 60 3.56 14.58 0.85
CA ASP A 60 4.97 14.58 0.46
C ASP A 60 5.22 15.63 -0.64
N LEU A 61 4.44 15.56 -1.72
CA LEU A 61 4.44 16.51 -2.81
C LEU A 61 3.00 16.77 -3.27
N LEU A 62 2.61 18.06 -3.27
CA LEU A 62 1.36 18.53 -3.83
C LEU A 62 1.66 19.45 -5.01
N CYS A 63 1.08 19.12 -6.15
CA CYS A 63 1.37 19.78 -7.42
C CYS A 63 0.08 20.21 -8.14
N GLU A 64 0.19 21.25 -8.96
CA GLU A 64 -0.87 21.75 -9.84
C GLU A 64 -0.39 21.81 -11.29
N ASP A 65 -1.24 21.35 -12.23
CA ASP A 65 -1.06 21.53 -13.68
C ASP A 65 -1.56 22.90 -14.16
N ALA A 66 -1.24 23.27 -15.39
CA ALA A 66 -1.69 24.50 -16.04
C ALA A 66 -3.22 24.66 -16.14
N ASP A 67 -3.99 23.56 -16.05
CA ASP A 67 -5.46 23.61 -16.03
C ASP A 67 -6.08 23.61 -14.61
N GLY A 68 -5.24 23.68 -13.58
CA GLY A 68 -5.64 23.73 -12.17
C GLY A 68 -5.87 22.36 -11.52
N SER A 69 -5.80 21.26 -12.27
CA SER A 69 -5.90 19.92 -11.70
C SER A 69 -4.75 19.61 -10.76
N LYS A 70 -5.01 18.80 -9.74
CA LYS A 70 -4.07 18.54 -8.65
C LYS A 70 -3.48 17.14 -8.71
N PHE A 71 -2.22 17.03 -8.36
CA PHE A 71 -1.51 15.77 -8.18
C PHE A 71 -0.89 15.70 -6.79
N VAL A 72 -1.12 14.59 -6.11
CA VAL A 72 -0.49 14.23 -4.85
C VAL A 72 0.41 13.05 -5.12
N LEU A 73 1.73 13.22 -4.92
CA LEU A 73 2.70 12.11 -5.03
C LEU A 73 3.17 11.72 -3.63
N GLU A 74 3.04 10.45 -3.29
CA GLU A 74 3.26 9.95 -1.91
C GLU A 74 4.13 8.70 -1.91
N MET A 75 5.15 8.67 -1.04
CA MET A 75 5.96 7.47 -0.79
C MET A 75 5.58 6.85 0.54
N GLN A 76 5.24 5.56 0.55
CA GLN A 76 4.68 4.91 1.73
C GLN A 76 5.46 3.64 2.06
N ASN A 77 6.12 3.66 3.23
CA ASN A 77 7.01 2.58 3.67
C ASN A 77 6.36 1.56 4.60
N CYS A 78 5.25 1.90 5.23
CA CYS A 78 4.66 1.06 6.27
C CYS A 78 3.15 0.93 6.07
N PRO A 79 2.60 -0.30 6.08
CA PRO A 79 1.16 -0.50 6.03
C PRO A 79 0.50 0.07 7.30
N GLN A 80 -0.67 0.66 7.12
CA GLN A 80 -1.50 1.16 8.23
C GLN A 80 -2.92 0.63 8.05
N HIS A 81 -3.59 0.24 9.15
CA HIS A 81 -4.93 -0.35 9.08
C HIS A 81 -5.95 0.50 8.31
N TYR A 82 -5.85 1.83 8.40
CA TYR A 82 -6.75 2.76 7.73
C TYR A 82 -6.07 3.52 6.59
N PHE A 83 -5.10 2.89 5.93
CA PHE A 83 -4.33 3.51 4.86
C PHE A 83 -5.22 4.07 3.73
N PHE A 84 -6.15 3.25 3.22
CA PHE A 84 -7.12 3.66 2.20
C PHE A 84 -7.98 4.84 2.65
N ASN A 85 -8.53 4.76 3.86
CA ASN A 85 -9.39 5.81 4.42
C ASN A 85 -8.61 7.12 4.58
N ARG A 86 -7.32 7.06 4.91
CA ARG A 86 -6.46 8.24 5.02
C ARG A 86 -6.23 8.89 3.65
N GLY A 87 -5.86 8.11 2.63
CA GLY A 87 -5.69 8.61 1.27
C GLY A 87 -6.97 9.23 0.72
N PHE A 88 -8.09 8.52 0.90
CA PHE A 88 -9.43 9.00 0.53
C PHE A 88 -9.80 10.30 1.26
N TYR A 89 -9.61 10.37 2.58
CA TYR A 89 -9.86 11.58 3.37
C TYR A 89 -9.06 12.78 2.86
N TYR A 90 -7.77 12.58 2.53
CA TYR A 90 -6.89 13.64 2.07
C TYR A 90 -7.34 14.20 0.72
N ILE A 91 -7.69 13.32 -0.22
CA ILE A 91 -8.16 13.75 -1.56
C ILE A 91 -9.55 14.39 -1.49
N CYS A 92 -10.47 13.85 -0.68
CA CYS A 92 -11.78 14.47 -0.47
C CYS A 92 -11.65 15.90 0.06
N ARG A 93 -10.67 16.16 0.93
CA ARG A 93 -10.37 17.51 1.40
C ARG A 93 -9.79 18.42 0.30
N MET A 94 -8.98 17.87 -0.61
CA MET A 94 -8.53 18.61 -1.78
C MET A 94 -9.68 19.00 -2.70
N ILE A 95 -10.66 18.11 -2.88
CA ILE A 95 -11.85 18.37 -3.68
C ILE A 95 -12.75 19.40 -3.00
N SER A 96 -13.01 19.27 -1.70
CA SER A 96 -13.91 20.18 -0.98
C SER A 96 -13.42 21.63 -0.99
N ARG A 97 -12.09 21.83 -0.98
CA ARG A 97 -11.46 23.17 -1.00
C ARG A 97 -11.56 23.90 -2.34
N GLN A 98 -12.04 23.25 -3.39
CA GLN A 98 -12.31 23.92 -4.66
C GLN A 98 -13.63 24.72 -4.65
N GLY A 99 -14.43 24.58 -3.59
CA GLY A 99 -15.68 25.32 -3.42
C GLY A 99 -15.47 26.82 -3.28
N GLU A 100 -16.16 27.59 -4.10
CA GLU A 100 -16.17 29.05 -4.04
C GLU A 100 -17.54 29.56 -3.55
N SER A 101 -17.54 30.70 -2.87
CA SER A 101 -18.78 31.36 -2.43
C SER A 101 -19.47 32.07 -3.59
N GLY A 102 -20.80 32.06 -3.59
CA GLY A 102 -21.61 32.75 -4.60
C GLY A 102 -22.37 31.79 -5.52
N ALA A 103 -23.32 32.33 -6.29
CA ALA A 103 -24.21 31.52 -7.13
C ALA A 103 -23.59 31.07 -8.46
N ASP A 104 -22.45 31.67 -8.84
CA ASP A 104 -21.79 31.39 -10.11
C ASP A 104 -20.99 30.10 -10.10
N TRP A 105 -20.54 29.65 -8.92
CA TRP A 105 -19.82 28.40 -8.77
C TRP A 105 -20.79 27.22 -8.73
N LYS A 106 -20.91 26.50 -9.84
CA LYS A 106 -21.89 25.41 -10.05
C LYS A 106 -21.28 24.02 -9.81
N TYR A 107 -20.42 23.87 -8.82
CA TYR A 107 -19.76 22.58 -8.50
C TYR A 107 -18.91 22.00 -9.64
N SER A 108 -18.34 22.88 -10.48
CA SER A 108 -17.45 22.46 -11.56
C SER A 108 -16.08 22.09 -11.00
N LEU A 109 -15.96 20.88 -10.46
CA LEU A 109 -14.75 20.36 -9.85
C LEU A 109 -13.66 20.10 -10.89
N LEU A 110 -12.42 20.43 -10.55
CA LEU A 110 -11.20 20.03 -11.25
C LEU A 110 -10.71 18.67 -10.74
N PRO A 111 -10.14 17.83 -11.62
CA PRO A 111 -9.57 16.54 -11.24
C PRO A 111 -8.51 16.62 -10.14
N VAL A 112 -8.57 15.66 -9.21
CA VAL A 112 -7.54 15.41 -8.20
C VAL A 112 -7.06 13.96 -8.32
N TYR A 113 -5.75 13.81 -8.48
CA TYR A 113 -5.06 12.53 -8.61
C TYR A 113 -4.17 12.30 -7.38
N GLY A 114 -4.34 11.16 -6.70
CA GLY A 114 -3.36 10.67 -5.72
C GLY A 114 -2.58 9.52 -6.31
N ILE A 115 -1.25 9.64 -6.38
CA ILE A 115 -0.35 8.60 -6.88
C ILE A 115 0.52 8.17 -5.70
N TYR A 116 0.31 6.94 -5.24
CA TYR A 116 0.93 6.37 -4.05
C TYR A 116 1.92 5.28 -4.46
N LEU A 117 3.21 5.49 -4.20
CA LEU A 117 4.24 4.47 -4.33
C LEU A 117 4.35 3.72 -3.00
N LEU A 118 4.07 2.42 -3.03
CA LEU A 118 4.01 1.58 -1.84
C LEU A 118 5.23 0.65 -1.81
N ASN A 119 6.02 0.76 -0.76
CA ASN A 119 7.10 -0.17 -0.42
C ASN A 119 6.57 -1.34 0.46
N PHE A 120 5.32 -1.71 0.20
CA PHE A 120 4.62 -2.84 0.78
C PHE A 120 3.49 -3.26 -0.17
N SER A 121 2.87 -4.41 0.09
CA SER A 121 1.62 -4.83 -0.55
C SER A 121 0.44 -4.68 0.40
N LEU A 122 -0.72 -4.38 -0.17
CA LEU A 122 -2.00 -4.35 0.55
C LEU A 122 -2.76 -5.62 0.20
N PRO A 123 -3.38 -6.32 1.17
CA PRO A 123 -4.08 -7.58 0.92
C PRO A 123 -5.25 -7.44 -0.04
N GLU A 124 -5.82 -6.23 -0.17
CA GLU A 124 -6.88 -5.90 -1.12
C GLU A 124 -6.39 -5.87 -2.58
N PHE A 125 -5.07 -5.76 -2.80
CA PHE A 125 -4.48 -5.56 -4.11
C PHE A 125 -3.73 -6.80 -4.59
N GLN A 126 -4.12 -7.28 -5.78
CA GLN A 126 -3.49 -8.45 -6.42
C GLN A 126 -2.48 -8.06 -7.51
N SER A 127 -2.47 -6.79 -7.92
CA SER A 127 -1.62 -6.27 -8.99
C SER A 127 -0.72 -5.16 -8.49
N TRP A 128 0.45 -5.01 -9.11
CA TRP A 128 1.41 -3.94 -8.78
C TRP A 128 0.85 -2.54 -9.05
N ARG A 129 -0.12 -2.41 -9.95
CA ARG A 129 -0.86 -1.18 -10.19
C ARG A 129 -2.34 -1.40 -9.90
N THR A 130 -2.94 -0.52 -9.10
CA THR A 130 -4.38 -0.48 -8.88
C THR A 130 -4.89 0.96 -8.98
N ASP A 131 -5.89 1.16 -9.83
CA ASP A 131 -6.53 2.45 -10.06
C ASP A 131 -7.94 2.44 -9.44
N VAL A 132 -8.21 3.38 -8.54
CA VAL A 132 -9.48 3.51 -7.82
C VAL A 132 -10.16 4.82 -8.23
N VAL A 133 -11.40 4.70 -8.71
CA VAL A 133 -12.21 5.81 -9.24
C VAL A 133 -13.66 5.68 -8.76
N LEU A 134 -14.41 6.77 -8.80
CA LEU A 134 -15.85 6.72 -8.60
C LEU A 134 -16.52 6.12 -9.86
N ALA A 135 -17.26 5.03 -9.68
CA ALA A 135 -17.91 4.30 -10.75
C ALA A 135 -19.31 3.82 -10.35
N ASN A 136 -20.15 3.55 -11.35
CA ASN A 136 -21.41 2.85 -11.16
C ASN A 136 -21.12 1.41 -10.70
N GLU A 137 -21.65 1.02 -9.54
CA GLU A 137 -21.38 -0.28 -8.92
C GLU A 137 -21.78 -1.47 -9.82
N ALA A 138 -22.95 -1.39 -10.46
CA ALA A 138 -23.47 -2.50 -11.27
C ALA A 138 -22.70 -2.67 -12.59
N THR A 139 -22.22 -1.58 -13.19
CA THR A 139 -21.59 -1.63 -14.52
C THR A 139 -20.06 -1.46 -14.49
N GLY A 140 -19.49 -1.03 -13.36
CA GLY A 140 -18.08 -0.66 -13.23
C GLY A 140 -17.66 0.55 -14.07
N LYS A 141 -18.60 1.36 -14.58
CA LYS A 141 -18.29 2.48 -15.49
C LYS A 141 -18.20 3.78 -14.73
N THR A 142 -17.21 4.61 -15.07
CA THR A 142 -17.06 5.96 -14.52
C THR A 142 -18.11 6.92 -15.09
N PHE A 143 -18.32 8.02 -14.37
CA PHE A 143 -19.25 9.08 -14.77
C PHE A 143 -18.48 10.23 -15.41
N GLY A 144 -18.66 10.43 -16.72
CA GLY A 144 -18.02 11.54 -17.44
C GLY A 144 -16.51 11.61 -17.23
N GLU A 145 -15.99 12.81 -17.02
CA GLU A 145 -14.60 13.03 -16.65
C GLU A 145 -14.35 12.62 -15.19
N VAL A 146 -13.29 11.84 -14.96
CA VAL A 146 -12.90 11.39 -13.62
C VAL A 146 -12.39 12.57 -12.78
N LYS A 147 -13.12 12.93 -11.72
CA LYS A 147 -12.74 14.02 -10.80
C LYS A 147 -11.87 13.58 -9.64
N LEU A 148 -11.89 12.29 -9.29
CA LEU A 148 -11.10 11.69 -8.22
C LEU A 148 -10.51 10.38 -8.73
N LYS A 149 -9.18 10.28 -8.75
CA LYS A 149 -8.47 9.04 -9.07
C LYS A 149 -7.34 8.78 -8.07
N GLN A 150 -7.31 7.59 -7.51
CA GLN A 150 -6.21 7.11 -6.66
C GLN A 150 -5.48 6.00 -7.41
N ILE A 151 -4.17 6.10 -7.55
CA ILE A 151 -3.32 5.16 -8.25
C ILE A 151 -2.30 4.64 -7.25
N TYR A 152 -2.34 3.33 -7.00
CA TYR A 152 -1.43 2.67 -6.08
C TYR A 152 -0.45 1.81 -6.87
N LEU A 153 0.84 2.07 -6.66
CA LEU A 153 1.96 1.38 -7.30
C LEU A 153 2.74 0.62 -6.23
N SER A 154 2.50 -0.69 -6.10
CA SER A 154 3.17 -1.56 -5.13
C SER A 154 4.47 -2.12 -5.70
N PHE A 155 5.59 -1.74 -5.07
CA PHE A 155 6.90 -2.29 -5.43
C PHE A 155 7.02 -3.77 -5.10
N ASP A 156 6.38 -4.25 -4.03
CA ASP A 156 6.39 -5.67 -3.64
C ASP A 156 5.76 -6.58 -4.72
N LEU A 157 4.66 -6.11 -5.32
CA LEU A 157 3.96 -6.86 -6.36
C LEU A 157 4.56 -6.66 -7.75
N PHE A 158 5.48 -5.69 -7.92
CA PHE A 158 6.15 -5.43 -9.20
C PHE A 158 7.28 -6.42 -9.45
N ASN A 159 7.01 -7.48 -10.20
CA ASN A 159 7.95 -8.58 -10.44
C ASN A 159 8.47 -8.68 -11.87
N LEU A 160 8.25 -7.64 -12.69
CA LEU A 160 8.77 -7.58 -14.06
C LEU A 160 10.29 -7.45 -14.06
N ARG A 161 10.95 -8.19 -14.95
CA ARG A 161 12.36 -8.02 -15.31
C ARG A 161 12.53 -6.83 -16.25
N GLU A 162 13.77 -6.36 -16.40
CA GLU A 162 14.09 -5.26 -17.32
C GLU A 162 13.57 -5.55 -18.74
N GLU A 163 13.78 -6.76 -19.26
CA GLU A 163 13.34 -7.11 -20.62
C GLU A 163 11.81 -7.11 -20.79
N GLU A 164 11.08 -7.28 -19.70
CA GLU A 164 9.61 -7.34 -19.67
C GLU A 164 8.97 -5.96 -19.57
N CYS A 165 9.72 -4.93 -19.14
CA CYS A 165 9.23 -3.56 -19.03
C CYS A 165 9.06 -2.93 -20.43
N LYS A 166 7.81 -2.74 -20.88
CA LYS A 166 7.50 -2.23 -22.22
C LYS A 166 7.03 -0.78 -22.21
N THR A 167 6.31 -0.39 -21.17
CA THR A 167 5.76 0.96 -21.04
C THR A 167 6.73 1.91 -20.33
N PRO A 168 6.61 3.23 -20.54
CA PRO A 168 7.38 4.21 -19.78
C PRO A 168 7.22 4.03 -18.25
N LEU A 169 6.00 3.74 -17.78
CA LEU A 169 5.74 3.56 -16.36
C LEU A 169 6.43 2.31 -15.80
N GLU A 170 6.32 1.16 -16.48
CA GLU A 170 7.01 -0.07 -16.04
C GLU A 170 8.52 0.15 -15.93
N ASN A 171 9.11 0.82 -16.91
CA ASN A 171 10.54 1.15 -16.89
C ASN A 171 10.89 2.10 -15.72
N MET A 172 10.07 3.12 -15.46
CA MET A 172 10.28 4.03 -14.33
C MET A 172 10.16 3.30 -12.99
N VAL A 173 9.14 2.48 -12.80
CA VAL A 173 8.94 1.70 -11.57
C VAL A 173 10.08 0.70 -11.38
N TYR A 174 10.56 0.05 -12.46
CA TYR A 174 11.73 -0.81 -12.42
C TYR A 174 12.99 -0.05 -11.98
N ILE A 175 13.25 1.13 -12.55
CA ILE A 175 14.38 1.98 -12.15
C ILE A 175 14.24 2.35 -10.66
N LEU A 176 13.11 2.91 -10.25
CA LEU A 176 12.87 3.38 -8.88
C LEU A 176 13.03 2.26 -7.84
N LYS A 177 12.49 1.07 -8.13
CA LYS A 177 12.56 -0.10 -7.24
C LYS A 177 14.00 -0.60 -7.06
N ASN A 178 14.83 -0.48 -8.10
CA ASN A 178 16.10 -1.20 -8.16
C ASN A 178 17.36 -0.30 -8.20
N MET A 179 17.20 1.02 -8.33
CA MET A 179 18.30 1.97 -8.57
C MET A 179 19.37 1.99 -7.48
N ASN A 180 19.01 1.68 -6.22
CA ASN A 180 19.98 1.55 -5.14
C ASN A 180 20.69 0.18 -5.11
N LEU A 181 20.21 -0.80 -5.88
CA LEU A 181 20.72 -2.17 -5.91
C LEU A 181 21.60 -2.45 -7.14
N PHE A 182 21.19 -1.96 -8.31
CA PHE A 182 21.87 -2.21 -9.58
C PHE A 182 22.31 -0.92 -10.29
N ASP A 183 23.22 -1.07 -11.25
CA ASP A 183 23.64 0.03 -12.08
C ASP A 183 22.61 0.33 -13.18
N MET A 184 21.84 1.40 -12.99
CA MET A 184 20.83 1.85 -13.95
C MET A 184 21.37 2.69 -15.10
N SER A 185 22.69 2.89 -15.20
CA SER A 185 23.30 3.66 -16.29
C SER A 185 22.82 3.25 -17.71
N PRO A 186 22.56 1.96 -18.03
CA PRO A 186 22.03 1.58 -19.34
C PRO A 186 20.69 2.22 -19.73
N PHE A 187 19.89 2.66 -18.76
CA PHE A 187 18.63 3.35 -19.03
C PHE A 187 18.81 4.81 -19.46
N LYS A 188 19.96 5.44 -19.15
CA LYS A 188 20.22 6.84 -19.53
C LYS A 188 20.18 7.06 -21.05
N GLU A 189 20.64 6.08 -21.82
CA GLU A 189 20.69 6.16 -23.27
C GLU A 189 19.35 5.78 -23.94
N LYS A 190 18.41 5.21 -23.18
CA LYS A 190 17.12 4.73 -23.72
C LYS A 190 16.07 5.84 -23.81
N ASN A 191 16.08 6.79 -22.87
CA ASN A 191 15.05 7.82 -22.77
C ASN A 191 15.55 9.03 -21.94
N ASP A 192 15.26 10.24 -22.40
CA ASP A 192 15.64 11.47 -21.70
C ASP A 192 15.02 11.58 -20.29
N ALA A 193 13.81 11.04 -20.08
CA ALA A 193 13.18 11.01 -18.76
C ALA A 193 13.97 10.13 -17.78
N PHE A 194 14.47 8.97 -18.23
CA PHE A 194 15.29 8.09 -17.40
C PHE A 194 16.65 8.72 -17.10
N LYS A 195 17.24 9.39 -18.10
CA LYS A 195 18.48 10.15 -17.90
C LYS A 195 18.31 11.22 -16.82
N ARG A 196 17.27 12.05 -16.91
CA ARG A 196 16.96 13.07 -15.89
C ARG A 196 16.78 12.45 -14.51
N LEU A 197 15.95 11.42 -14.39
CA LEU A 197 15.72 10.70 -13.14
C LEU A 197 17.04 10.22 -12.51
N LEU A 198 17.89 9.58 -13.32
CA LEU A 198 19.16 9.02 -12.85
C LEU A 198 20.24 10.07 -12.56
N ASP A 199 20.24 11.19 -13.27
CA ASP A 199 21.14 12.31 -13.01
C ASP A 199 20.83 12.96 -11.66
N VAL A 200 19.55 13.20 -11.36
CA VAL A 200 19.09 13.75 -10.08
C VAL A 200 19.35 12.78 -8.92
N ALA A 201 19.20 11.48 -9.18
CA ALA A 201 19.40 10.45 -8.19
C ALA A 201 20.87 10.08 -7.93
N ASN A 202 21.83 10.64 -8.67
CA ASN A 202 23.22 10.21 -8.64
C ASN A 202 23.92 10.61 -7.33
N LEU A 203 24.29 9.63 -6.51
CA LEU A 203 24.97 9.85 -5.24
C LEU A 203 26.37 10.46 -5.40
N ASN A 204 27.00 10.32 -6.57
CA ASN A 204 28.31 10.90 -6.84
C ASN A 204 28.24 12.41 -7.11
N ALA A 205 27.06 12.96 -7.36
CA ALA A 205 26.86 14.40 -7.54
C ALA A 205 26.71 15.15 -6.21
N MET A 206 26.53 14.42 -5.09
CA MET A 206 26.36 15.01 -3.77
C MET A 206 27.68 15.57 -3.22
N THR A 207 27.58 16.69 -2.51
CA THR A 207 28.67 17.18 -1.66
C THR A 207 28.96 16.20 -0.51
N PRO A 208 30.15 16.24 0.12
CA PRO A 208 30.46 15.38 1.26
C PRO A 208 29.45 15.50 2.42
N HIS A 209 28.91 16.70 2.66
CA HIS A 209 27.90 16.92 3.68
C HIS A 209 26.55 16.29 3.31
N GLU A 210 26.07 16.51 2.09
CA GLU A 210 24.82 15.88 1.61
C GLU A 210 24.93 14.36 1.64
N ARG A 211 26.09 13.83 1.25
CA ARG A 211 26.36 12.39 1.29
C ARG A 211 26.32 11.84 2.71
N ALA A 212 26.97 12.52 3.67
CA ALA A 212 26.92 12.11 5.07
C ALA A 212 25.49 12.13 5.64
N VAL A 213 24.70 13.16 5.30
CA VAL A 213 23.28 13.23 5.71
C VAL A 213 22.46 12.10 5.07
N TYR A 214 22.70 11.80 3.78
CA TYR A 214 22.04 10.69 3.11
C TYR A 214 22.39 9.34 3.77
N ASP A 215 23.68 9.09 4.01
CA ASP A 215 24.16 7.82 4.59
C ASP A 215 23.58 7.61 6.00
N GLU A 216 23.45 8.67 6.81
CA GLU A 216 22.79 8.60 8.13
C GLU A 216 21.29 8.28 8.01
N ASN A 217 20.57 8.94 7.09
CA ASN A 217 19.15 8.62 6.85
C ASN A 217 18.97 7.18 6.35
N LEU A 218 19.89 6.70 5.51
CA LEU A 218 19.88 5.32 5.01
C LEU A 218 20.13 4.33 6.14
N LYS A 219 21.04 4.65 7.06
CA LYS A 219 21.27 3.85 8.26
C LYS A 219 20.01 3.78 9.13
N ILE A 220 19.39 4.92 9.44
CA ILE A 220 18.15 4.98 10.23
C ILE A 220 17.05 4.14 9.57
N TYR A 221 16.86 4.29 8.26
CA TYR A 221 15.88 3.52 7.49
C TYR A 221 16.15 2.01 7.56
N ARG A 222 17.41 1.58 7.43
CA ARG A 222 17.81 0.16 7.54
C ARG A 222 17.61 -0.38 8.96
N ASP A 223 17.98 0.38 9.98
CA ASP A 223 17.78 0.01 11.38
C ASP A 223 16.29 -0.16 11.69
N TRP A 224 15.45 0.76 11.19
CA TRP A 224 13.99 0.67 11.29
C TRP A 224 13.44 -0.58 10.57
N ARG A 225 13.89 -0.85 9.34
CA ARG A 225 13.49 -2.05 8.58
C ARG A 225 13.85 -3.34 9.30
N ASN A 226 15.09 -3.46 9.78
CA ASN A 226 15.53 -4.65 10.52
C ASN A 226 14.68 -4.86 11.78
N THR A 227 14.31 -3.78 12.47
CA THR A 227 13.42 -3.84 13.64
C THR A 227 12.03 -4.32 13.27
N LEU A 228 11.49 -3.84 12.14
CA LEU A 228 10.18 -4.26 11.63
C LEU A 228 10.20 -5.74 11.20
N GLU A 229 11.22 -6.17 10.46
CA GLU A 229 11.41 -7.56 10.03
C GLU A 229 11.48 -8.50 11.25
N TYR A 230 12.28 -8.16 12.27
CA TYR A 230 12.32 -8.90 13.53
C TYR A 230 10.94 -8.98 14.23
N ALA A 231 10.19 -7.87 14.25
CA ALA A 231 8.85 -7.84 14.85
C ALA A 231 7.85 -8.74 14.11
N VAL A 232 7.93 -8.80 12.77
CA VAL A 232 7.13 -9.69 11.93
C VAL A 232 7.48 -11.15 12.21
N GLU A 233 8.76 -11.51 12.19
CA GLU A 233 9.24 -12.87 12.49
C GLU A 233 8.79 -13.34 13.89
N GLU A 234 8.94 -12.48 14.92
CA GLU A 234 8.47 -12.76 16.28
C GLU A 234 6.95 -12.94 16.35
N ALA A 235 6.19 -12.15 15.60
CA ALA A 235 4.73 -12.26 15.53
C ALA A 235 4.30 -13.59 14.87
N GLU A 236 4.97 -14.00 13.79
CA GLU A 236 4.73 -15.29 13.13
C GLU A 236 5.04 -16.46 14.06
N VAL A 237 6.17 -16.43 14.77
CA VAL A 237 6.55 -17.47 15.74
C VAL A 237 5.53 -17.58 16.87
N LYS A 238 5.10 -16.44 17.43
CA LYS A 238 4.06 -16.40 18.47
C LYS A 238 2.71 -16.91 17.94
N GLY A 239 2.34 -16.50 16.73
CA GLY A 239 1.13 -16.94 16.04
C GLY A 239 1.10 -18.45 15.84
N LEU A 240 2.19 -19.02 15.31
CA LEU A 240 2.33 -20.46 15.11
C LEU A 240 2.27 -21.24 16.43
N LYS A 241 2.94 -20.75 17.48
CA LYS A 241 2.90 -21.39 18.80
C LYS A 241 1.49 -21.37 19.40
N LYS A 242 0.78 -20.25 19.31
CA LYS A 242 -0.59 -20.11 19.80
C LYS A 242 -1.53 -21.04 19.01
N GLY A 243 -1.48 -20.99 17.68
CA GLY A 243 -2.31 -21.84 16.82
C GLY A 243 -2.07 -23.34 17.05
N LYS A 244 -0.82 -23.76 17.29
CA LYS A 244 -0.50 -25.16 17.64
C LYS A 244 -1.10 -25.56 18.99
N LEU A 245 -1.05 -24.68 19.99
CA LEU A 245 -1.63 -24.96 21.31
C LEU A 245 -3.16 -25.06 21.24
N GLU A 246 -3.80 -24.13 20.54
CA GLU A 246 -5.25 -24.12 20.32
C GLU A 246 -5.69 -25.37 19.55
N GLY A 247 -5.01 -25.72 18.45
CA GLY A 247 -5.34 -26.92 17.68
C GLY A 247 -5.13 -28.24 18.45
N ILE A 248 -4.13 -28.34 19.33
CA ILE A 248 -3.96 -29.51 20.21
C ILE A 248 -5.10 -29.57 21.24
N ALA A 249 -5.52 -28.44 21.79
CA ALA A 249 -6.60 -28.40 22.77
C ALA A 249 -7.95 -28.78 22.12
N GLU A 250 -8.25 -28.22 20.95
CA GLU A 250 -9.45 -28.52 20.18
C GLU A 250 -9.47 -29.99 19.74
N GLY A 251 -8.39 -30.48 19.12
CA GLY A 251 -8.31 -31.89 18.69
C GLY A 251 -8.39 -32.89 19.84
N LYS A 252 -7.89 -32.55 21.05
CA LYS A 252 -8.11 -33.39 22.24
C LYS A 252 -9.57 -33.37 22.69
N ALA A 253 -10.22 -32.20 22.70
CA ALA A 253 -11.62 -32.09 23.09
C ALA A 253 -12.53 -32.86 22.13
N GLU A 254 -12.31 -32.71 20.82
CA GLU A 254 -13.02 -33.47 19.78
C GLU A 254 -12.77 -34.98 19.90
N GLY A 255 -11.51 -35.39 20.06
CA GLY A 255 -11.16 -36.81 20.22
C GLY A 255 -11.78 -37.45 21.47
N ILE A 256 -11.87 -36.70 22.58
CA ILE A 256 -12.57 -37.16 23.79
C ILE A 256 -14.07 -37.27 23.51
N ALA A 257 -14.69 -36.26 22.90
CA ALA A 257 -16.12 -36.27 22.59
C ALA A 257 -16.50 -37.43 21.66
N GLU A 258 -15.72 -37.65 20.60
CA GLU A 258 -15.93 -38.76 19.66
C GLU A 258 -15.71 -40.12 20.34
N GLY A 259 -14.68 -40.24 21.18
CA GLY A 259 -14.45 -41.42 22.00
C GLY A 259 -15.63 -41.75 22.92
N GLN A 260 -16.21 -40.74 23.57
CA GLN A 260 -17.40 -40.93 24.42
C GLN A 260 -18.62 -41.39 23.62
N ARG A 261 -18.86 -40.82 22.43
CA ARG A 261 -19.94 -41.28 21.52
C ARG A 261 -19.73 -42.73 21.10
N GLN A 262 -18.51 -43.11 20.73
CA GLN A 262 -18.20 -44.47 20.31
C GLN A 262 -18.40 -45.49 21.46
N ILE A 263 -18.00 -45.13 22.68
CA ILE A 263 -18.24 -45.93 23.88
C ILE A 263 -19.75 -46.08 24.14
N ALA A 264 -20.51 -44.99 24.07
CA ALA A 264 -21.96 -45.02 24.27
C ALA A 264 -22.67 -45.89 23.23
N ALA A 265 -22.30 -45.77 21.94
CA ALA A 265 -22.85 -46.60 20.87
C ALA A 265 -22.55 -48.10 21.11
N ASN A 266 -21.34 -48.43 21.54
CA ASN A 266 -20.96 -49.81 21.86
C ASN A 266 -21.74 -50.38 23.05
N PHE A 267 -21.92 -49.61 24.13
CA PHE A 267 -22.72 -50.05 25.28
C PHE A 267 -24.20 -50.18 24.96
N LYS A 268 -24.75 -49.28 24.14
CA LYS A 268 -26.13 -49.36 23.64
C LYS A 268 -26.35 -50.65 22.85
N ASN A 269 -25.40 -51.00 21.96
CA ASN A 269 -25.43 -52.25 21.19
C ASN A 269 -25.33 -53.50 22.07
N GLN A 270 -24.71 -53.42 23.25
CA GLN A 270 -24.61 -54.51 24.22
C GLN A 270 -25.83 -54.59 25.16
N GLY A 271 -26.82 -53.70 25.01
CA GLY A 271 -28.03 -53.70 25.83
C GLY A 271 -27.84 -53.14 27.24
N VAL A 272 -26.78 -52.35 27.48
CA VAL A 272 -26.59 -51.64 28.75
C VAL A 272 -27.68 -50.57 28.90
N ASN A 273 -28.23 -50.43 30.10
CA ASN A 273 -29.25 -49.42 30.39
C ASN A 273 -28.73 -47.98 30.11
N ILE A 274 -29.59 -47.15 29.52
CA ILE A 274 -29.25 -45.78 29.04
C ILE A 274 -28.78 -44.87 30.17
N GLU A 275 -29.35 -44.98 31.37
CA GLU A 275 -28.93 -44.18 32.54
C GLU A 275 -27.52 -44.54 32.98
N THR A 276 -27.13 -45.81 32.86
CA THR A 276 -25.75 -46.27 33.11
C THR A 276 -24.80 -45.75 32.03
N ILE A 277 -25.21 -45.74 30.76
CA ILE A 277 -24.39 -45.20 29.65
C ILE A 277 -24.15 -43.69 29.85
N ALA A 278 -25.19 -42.94 30.22
CA ALA A 278 -25.10 -41.51 30.51
C ALA A 278 -24.13 -41.23 31.67
N GLN A 279 -24.19 -42.01 32.75
CA GLN A 279 -23.25 -41.89 33.86
C GLN A 279 -21.79 -42.19 33.47
N CYS A 280 -21.57 -43.20 32.61
CA CYS A 280 -20.22 -43.60 32.20
C CYS A 280 -19.58 -42.67 31.16
N THR A 281 -20.38 -42.08 30.28
CA THR A 281 -19.87 -41.31 29.12
C THR A 281 -20.03 -39.81 29.25
N GLY A 282 -20.90 -39.36 30.17
CA GLY A 282 -21.22 -37.94 30.34
C GLY A 282 -22.12 -37.35 29.25
N LEU A 283 -22.59 -38.18 28.30
CA LEU A 283 -23.55 -37.77 27.26
C LEU A 283 -24.97 -37.67 27.83
N SER A 284 -25.76 -36.77 27.26
CA SER A 284 -27.19 -36.66 27.59
C SER A 284 -27.96 -37.88 27.09
N VAL A 285 -29.10 -38.16 27.72
CA VAL A 285 -30.01 -39.24 27.31
C VAL A 285 -30.51 -39.02 25.88
N GLU A 286 -30.72 -37.77 25.47
CA GLU A 286 -31.11 -37.42 24.09
C GLU A 286 -30.01 -37.76 23.09
N GLU A 287 -28.76 -37.40 23.37
CA GLU A 287 -27.62 -37.77 22.53
C GLU A 287 -27.46 -39.29 22.42
N ILE A 288 -27.57 -40.03 23.53
CA ILE A 288 -27.46 -41.50 23.53
C ILE A 288 -28.61 -42.16 22.76
N ASN A 289 -29.83 -41.63 22.86
CA ASN A 289 -30.96 -42.12 22.08
C ASN A 289 -30.78 -41.91 20.58
N GLY A 290 -30.09 -40.84 20.19
CA GLY A 290 -29.78 -40.50 18.80
C GLY A 290 -28.59 -41.25 18.17
N LEU A 291 -27.76 -41.94 18.97
CA LEU A 291 -26.68 -42.84 18.49
C LEU A 291 -27.23 -44.16 17.93
#